data_AF-A0A953RGE1-F1
#
_entry.id   AF-A0A953RGE1-F1
#
_cell.length_a   1.000
_cell.length_b   1.000
_cell.length_c   1.000
_cell.angle_alpha   90.00
_cell.angle_beta   90.00
_cell.angle_gamma   90.00
#
_symmetry.space_group_name_H-M   'P 1'
#
loop_
_entity.id
_entity.type
_entity.pdbx_description
1 polymer ?
#
loop_
_entity_poly.entity_id
_entity_poly.type
_entity_poly.pdbx_seq_one_letter_code
_entity_poly.pdbx_strand_id
1 'polypeptide(L)'
;MSRILPPQISFADLELYRLGIPLDPTLQAVANFLDEQQSVVEQVRKDLERGLKNPRAGRDGMAPSQVLRSLVLMRIKNWDYRELRERIDDGLSLRSFTQFDSRPVPKHDAFNRAFCRITPQTLQEINQKVIQAAVELDLEDGKTLRVDTTVVETNVHYPTDASLLWDCVRTITRLIEDLHEMLPQGVKGFTNRTRSARRRMQEIERMTPQERVHQQVPKYRELLSITQQVVQKASGAEEEIQKGGQSHG
;
A
#
# COMPACT_ATOMS: atom_id res chain seq x y z
N MET A 1 -17.75 14.40 23.26
CA MET A 1 -18.75 14.60 22.20
C MET A 1 -18.37 15.81 21.35
N SER A 2 -17.64 15.60 20.26
CA SER A 2 -17.53 16.62 19.21
C SER A 2 -18.72 16.40 18.30
N ARG A 3 -19.75 17.26 18.38
CA ARG A 3 -20.74 17.30 17.31
C ARG A 3 -19.95 17.56 16.03
N ILE A 4 -20.13 16.69 15.05
CA ILE A 4 -19.84 16.95 13.65
C ILE A 4 -20.75 18.14 13.32
N LEU A 5 -20.29 19.36 13.61
CA LEU A 5 -21.04 20.53 13.20
C LEU A 5 -21.00 20.47 11.67
N PRO A 6 -22.16 20.43 11.00
CA PRO A 6 -22.17 20.52 9.55
C PRO A 6 -21.33 21.75 9.18
N PRO A 7 -20.44 21.63 8.19
CA PRO A 7 -19.64 22.76 7.75
C PRO A 7 -20.56 23.96 7.52
N GLN A 8 -20.19 25.13 8.03
CA GLN A 8 -20.97 26.35 7.75
C GLN A 8 -21.11 26.49 6.24
N ILE A 9 -22.36 26.50 5.79
CA ILE A 9 -22.75 26.66 4.39
C ILE A 9 -22.57 28.14 4.06
N SER A 10 -21.71 28.41 3.08
CA SER A 10 -21.51 29.78 2.57
C SER A 10 -22.62 30.15 1.58
N PHE A 11 -22.72 31.44 1.26
CA PHE A 11 -23.61 31.90 0.20
C PHE A 11 -23.32 31.22 -1.15
N ALA A 12 -22.04 31.00 -1.48
CA ALA A 12 -21.63 30.32 -2.70
C ALA A 12 -22.08 28.85 -2.73
N ASP A 13 -22.10 28.18 -1.57
CA ASP A 13 -22.60 26.81 -1.45
C ASP A 13 -24.12 26.75 -1.67
N LEU A 14 -24.87 27.75 -1.17
CA LEU A 14 -26.31 27.84 -1.40
C LEU A 14 -26.65 28.03 -2.89
N GLU A 15 -25.92 28.89 -3.59
CA GLU A 15 -26.10 29.07 -5.03
C GLU A 15 -25.75 27.79 -5.81
N LEU A 16 -24.67 27.10 -5.41
CA LEU A 16 -24.31 25.78 -5.95
C LEU A 16 -25.44 24.76 -5.79
N TYR A 17 -26.02 24.65 -4.59
CA TYR A 17 -27.15 23.75 -4.33
C TYR A 17 -28.40 24.15 -5.11
N ARG A 18 -28.65 25.46 -5.28
CA ARG A 18 -29.77 25.97 -6.06
C ARG A 18 -29.69 25.62 -7.55
N LEU A 19 -28.47 25.50 -8.09
CA LEU A 19 -28.26 25.03 -9.47
C LEU A 19 -28.70 23.57 -9.67
N GLY A 20 -28.84 22.79 -8.60
CA GLY A 20 -29.36 21.42 -8.66
C GLY A 20 -28.54 20.52 -9.58
N ILE A 21 -27.21 20.68 -9.60
CA ILE A 21 -26.33 19.96 -10.52
C ILE A 21 -26.43 18.46 -10.23
N PRO A 22 -26.92 17.66 -11.18
CA PRO A 22 -27.13 16.24 -10.95
C PRO A 22 -25.79 15.52 -10.84
N LEU A 23 -25.71 14.58 -9.89
CA LEU A 23 -24.65 13.59 -9.86
C LEU A 23 -24.95 12.48 -10.87
N ASP A 24 -23.89 11.87 -11.39
CA ASP A 24 -24.02 10.59 -12.10
C ASP A 24 -24.77 9.58 -11.20
N PRO A 25 -25.72 8.78 -11.73
CA PRO A 25 -26.52 7.87 -10.92
C PRO A 25 -25.69 6.95 -10.01
N THR A 26 -24.53 6.51 -10.50
CA THR A 26 -23.60 5.68 -9.72
C THR A 26 -23.03 6.47 -8.54
N LEU A 27 -22.55 7.70 -8.78
CA LEU A 27 -22.01 8.56 -7.73
C LEU A 27 -23.09 9.02 -6.75
N GLN A 28 -24.33 9.19 -7.20
CA GLN A 28 -25.46 9.50 -6.33
C GLN A 28 -25.76 8.34 -5.38
N ALA A 29 -25.79 7.10 -5.89
CA ALA A 29 -25.99 5.91 -5.06
C ALA A 29 -24.87 5.76 -4.02
N VAL A 30 -23.62 5.96 -4.43
CA VAL A 30 -22.46 5.93 -3.52
C VAL A 30 -22.54 7.04 -2.49
N ALA A 31 -22.93 8.26 -2.87
CA ALA A 31 -23.08 9.37 -1.93
C ALA A 31 -24.13 9.06 -0.85
N ASN A 32 -25.31 8.59 -1.26
CA ASN A 32 -26.39 8.20 -0.35
C ASN A 32 -25.93 7.10 0.62
N PHE A 33 -25.24 6.09 0.10
CA PHE A 33 -24.66 5.03 0.92
C PHE A 33 -23.68 5.58 1.96
N LEU A 34 -22.75 6.45 1.55
CA LEU A 34 -21.75 7.04 2.46
C LEU A 34 -22.39 7.93 3.52
N ASP A 35 -23.51 8.58 3.22
CA ASP A 35 -24.25 9.43 4.19
C ASP A 35 -24.88 8.61 5.33
N GLU A 36 -25.18 7.33 5.10
CA GLU A 36 -25.68 6.42 6.15
C GLU A 36 -24.55 5.88 7.05
N GLN A 37 -23.29 5.93 6.59
CA GLN A 37 -22.14 5.32 7.26
C GLN A 37 -21.38 6.29 8.19
N GLN A 38 -22.10 6.94 9.11
CA GLN A 38 -21.51 7.89 10.06
C GLN A 38 -20.41 7.27 10.95
N SER A 39 -20.53 5.97 11.25
CA SER A 39 -19.54 5.20 12.02
C SER A 39 -18.17 5.16 11.33
N VAL A 40 -18.16 4.98 10.01
CA VAL A 40 -16.95 4.94 9.18
C VAL A 40 -16.29 6.31 9.12
N VAL A 41 -17.09 7.38 8.95
CA VAL A 41 -16.58 8.76 8.97
C VAL A 41 -15.89 9.07 10.31
N GLU A 42 -16.44 8.57 11.41
CA GLU A 42 -15.86 8.74 12.75
C GLU A 42 -14.56 7.95 12.94
N GLN A 43 -14.41 6.78 12.32
CA GLN A 43 -13.14 6.03 12.31
C GLN A 43 -12.06 6.75 11.51
N VAL A 44 -12.41 7.26 10.32
CA VAL A 44 -11.50 8.10 9.52
C VAL A 44 -11.08 9.32 10.32
N ARG A 45 -11.99 9.97 11.07
CA ARG A 45 -11.64 11.07 11.97
C ARG A 45 -10.59 10.66 13.01
N LYS A 46 -10.80 9.54 13.69
CA LYS A 46 -9.85 9.02 14.70
C LYS A 46 -8.47 8.75 14.08
N ASP A 47 -8.43 8.18 12.88
CA ASP A 47 -7.19 7.90 12.16
C ASP A 47 -6.45 9.18 11.74
N LEU A 48 -7.19 10.19 11.28
CA LEU A 48 -6.62 11.49 10.91
C LEU A 48 -6.07 12.24 12.14
N GLU A 49 -6.71 12.12 13.30
CA GLU A 49 -6.28 12.76 14.55
C GLU A 49 -5.15 12.00 15.27
N ARG A 50 -4.94 10.73 14.93
CA ARG A 50 -3.93 9.87 15.54
C ARG A 50 -2.54 10.50 15.47
N GLY A 51 -1.89 10.58 16.63
CA GLY A 51 -0.54 11.14 16.75
C GLY A 51 -0.45 12.67 16.64
N LEU A 52 -1.57 13.40 16.57
CA LEU A 52 -1.57 14.85 16.68
C LEU A 52 -1.48 15.27 18.15
N LYS A 53 -0.57 16.21 18.46
CA LYS A 53 -0.43 16.77 19.81
C LYS A 53 -1.67 17.59 20.22
N ASN A 54 -2.21 18.38 19.30
CA ASN A 54 -3.42 19.19 19.50
C ASN A 54 -4.35 19.07 18.27
N PRO A 55 -5.32 18.14 18.28
CA PRO A 55 -6.25 17.95 17.15
C PRO A 55 -7.14 19.15 16.83
N ARG A 56 -7.29 20.07 17.80
CA ARG A 56 -8.16 21.27 17.69
C ARG A 56 -7.39 22.58 17.50
N ALA A 57 -6.07 22.51 17.31
CA ALA A 57 -5.23 23.70 17.14
C ALA A 57 -4.36 23.56 15.89
N GLY A 58 -4.34 24.59 15.05
CA GLY A 58 -3.56 24.62 13.81
C GLY A 58 -4.42 25.00 12.60
N ARG A 59 -3.92 24.71 11.40
CA ARG A 59 -4.67 24.90 10.16
C ARG A 59 -5.81 23.89 10.06
N ASP A 60 -6.95 24.36 9.57
CA ASP A 60 -8.06 23.49 9.18
C ASP A 60 -7.60 22.53 8.08
N GLY A 61 -7.60 21.24 8.41
CA GLY A 61 -7.35 20.16 7.47
C GLY A 61 -8.61 19.80 6.68
N MET A 62 -8.52 18.77 5.85
CA MET A 62 -9.70 18.19 5.21
C MET A 62 -10.62 17.55 6.25
N ALA A 63 -11.93 17.71 6.08
CA ALA A 63 -12.91 17.04 6.92
C ALA A 63 -12.84 15.51 6.69
N PRO A 64 -13.14 14.68 7.69
CA PRO A 64 -13.12 13.23 7.54
C PRO A 64 -14.02 12.72 6.40
N SER A 65 -15.18 13.35 6.21
CA SER A 65 -16.10 13.02 5.10
C SER A 65 -15.50 13.37 3.73
N GLN A 66 -14.83 14.52 3.61
CA GLN A 66 -14.11 14.92 2.40
C GLN A 66 -12.99 13.92 2.06
N VAL A 67 -12.24 13.48 3.07
CA VAL A 67 -11.18 12.47 2.89
C VAL A 67 -11.76 11.14 2.42
N LEU A 68 -12.80 10.63 3.08
CA LEU A 68 -13.45 9.37 2.72
C LEU A 68 -14.04 9.42 1.30
N ARG A 69 -14.83 10.45 0.99
CA ARG A 69 -15.45 10.62 -0.33
C ARG A 69 -14.41 10.78 -1.43
N SER A 70 -13.34 11.54 -1.18
CA SER A 70 -12.24 11.69 -2.15
C SER A 70 -11.48 10.38 -2.38
N LEU A 71 -11.25 9.59 -1.33
CA LEU A 71 -10.63 8.27 -1.45
C LEU A 71 -11.50 7.32 -2.29
N VAL A 72 -12.80 7.26 -1.99
CA VAL A 72 -13.76 6.43 -2.74
C VAL A 72 -13.82 6.86 -4.20
N LEU A 73 -13.90 8.16 -4.47
CA LEU A 73 -13.91 8.70 -5.83
C LEU A 73 -12.65 8.31 -6.61
N MET A 74 -11.47 8.46 -5.97
CA MET A 74 -10.18 8.08 -6.57
C MET A 74 -10.16 6.60 -6.96
N ARG A 75 -10.72 5.71 -6.12
CA ARG A 75 -10.75 4.27 -6.39
C ARG A 75 -11.77 3.89 -7.46
N ILE A 76 -12.98 4.46 -7.43
CA ILE A 76 -14.02 4.20 -8.44
C ILE A 76 -13.57 4.61 -9.84
N LYS A 77 -12.91 5.77 -9.94
CA LYS A 77 -12.47 6.32 -11.23
C LYS A 77 -11.06 5.91 -11.63
N ASN A 78 -10.35 5.20 -10.75
CA ASN A 78 -8.96 4.77 -10.92
C ASN A 78 -8.02 5.93 -11.29
N TRP A 79 -8.15 7.06 -10.59
CA TRP A 79 -7.34 8.26 -10.81
C TRP A 79 -6.11 8.29 -9.91
N ASP A 80 -5.07 8.99 -10.35
CA ASP A 80 -3.96 9.37 -9.48
C ASP A 80 -4.30 10.60 -8.62
N TYR A 81 -3.40 10.96 -7.69
CA TYR A 81 -3.62 12.10 -6.78
C TYR A 81 -3.74 13.46 -7.48
N ARG A 82 -3.05 13.66 -8.61
CA ARG A 82 -3.05 14.93 -9.35
C ARG A 82 -4.33 15.06 -10.14
N GLU A 83 -4.69 14.02 -10.87
CA GLU A 83 -5.93 13.93 -11.63
C GLU A 83 -7.14 14.02 -10.69
N LEU A 84 -7.13 13.36 -9.53
CA LEU A 84 -8.17 13.50 -8.51
C LEU A 84 -8.39 14.97 -8.12
N ARG A 85 -7.31 15.67 -7.77
CA ARG A 85 -7.38 17.08 -7.38
C ARG A 85 -7.93 17.94 -8.52
N GLU A 86 -7.42 17.77 -9.73
CA GLU A 86 -7.81 18.59 -10.88
C GLU A 86 -9.28 18.37 -11.23
N ARG A 87 -9.73 17.11 -11.28
CA ARG A 87 -11.12 16.78 -11.59
C ARG A 87 -12.09 17.28 -10.53
N ILE A 88 -11.73 17.19 -9.25
CA ILE A 88 -12.53 17.80 -8.18
C ILE A 88 -12.53 19.32 -8.32
N ASP A 89 -11.39 19.96 -8.57
CA ASP A 89 -11.34 21.42 -8.62
C ASP A 89 -12.16 22.00 -9.77
N ASP A 90 -12.15 21.34 -10.93
CA ASP A 90 -12.84 21.76 -12.16
C ASP A 90 -14.34 21.37 -12.17
N GLY A 91 -14.71 20.24 -11.57
CA GLY A 91 -16.03 19.63 -11.71
C GLY A 91 -17.00 19.96 -10.57
N LEU A 92 -18.00 20.81 -10.80
CA LEU A 92 -18.98 21.20 -9.76
C LEU A 92 -19.74 20.01 -9.14
N SER A 93 -20.09 19.00 -9.94
CA SER A 93 -20.72 17.76 -9.45
C SER A 93 -19.77 16.98 -8.53
N LEU A 94 -18.48 16.90 -8.87
CA LEU A 94 -17.47 16.22 -8.05
C LEU A 94 -17.16 16.99 -6.76
N ARG A 95 -17.19 18.32 -6.79
CA ARG A 95 -17.09 19.17 -5.59
C ARG A 95 -18.23 18.92 -4.62
N SER A 96 -19.44 18.78 -5.15
CA SER A 96 -20.64 18.44 -4.39
C SER A 96 -20.52 17.02 -3.82
N PHE A 97 -20.10 16.05 -4.64
CA PHE A 97 -19.88 14.67 -4.18
C PHE A 97 -18.83 14.60 -3.07
N THR A 98 -17.76 15.37 -3.15
CA THR A 98 -16.66 15.33 -2.17
C THR A 98 -16.87 16.27 -0.99
N GLN A 99 -17.96 17.06 -0.97
CA GLN A 99 -18.26 18.06 0.05
C GLN A 99 -17.17 19.14 0.18
N PHE A 100 -16.43 19.41 -0.90
CA PHE A 100 -15.60 20.62 -0.98
C PHE A 100 -16.45 21.84 -1.34
N ASP A 101 -17.53 21.65 -2.10
CA ASP A 101 -18.46 22.70 -2.52
C ASP A 101 -17.71 23.95 -3.03
N SER A 102 -17.95 25.15 -2.50
CA SER A 102 -17.23 26.38 -2.89
C SER A 102 -15.84 26.52 -2.30
N ARG A 103 -15.41 25.64 -1.37
CA ARG A 103 -14.13 25.78 -0.65
C ARG A 103 -12.95 25.37 -1.53
N PRO A 104 -11.77 26.01 -1.37
CA PRO A 104 -10.58 25.64 -2.14
C PRO A 104 -10.23 24.16 -1.99
N VAL A 105 -9.99 23.47 -3.11
CA VAL A 105 -9.55 22.07 -3.10
C VAL A 105 -8.06 22.02 -2.72
N PRO A 106 -7.67 21.21 -1.71
CA PRO A 106 -6.27 21.06 -1.33
C PRO A 106 -5.39 20.53 -2.45
N LYS A 107 -4.07 20.74 -2.35
CA LYS A 107 -3.10 20.15 -3.28
C LYS A 107 -3.09 18.62 -3.17
N HIS A 108 -2.68 17.94 -4.25
CA HIS A 108 -2.53 16.48 -4.32
C HIS A 108 -1.78 15.86 -3.12
N ASP A 109 -0.72 16.53 -2.62
CA ASP A 109 0.04 16.08 -1.44
C ASP A 109 -0.79 16.04 -0.14
N ALA A 110 -1.85 16.85 -0.04
CA ALA A 110 -2.76 16.80 1.10
C ALA A 110 -3.60 15.52 1.07
N PHE A 111 -4.10 15.12 -0.10
CA PHE A 111 -4.80 13.84 -0.29
C PHE A 111 -3.88 12.66 0.04
N ASN A 112 -2.66 12.64 -0.49
CA ASN A 112 -1.68 11.60 -0.18
C ASN A 112 -1.42 11.47 1.35
N ARG A 113 -1.16 12.60 2.03
CA ARG A 113 -0.94 12.58 3.49
C ARG A 113 -2.16 12.12 4.27
N ALA A 114 -3.37 12.49 3.84
CA ALA A 114 -4.60 12.06 4.49
C ALA A 114 -4.86 10.57 4.28
N PHE A 115 -4.71 10.06 3.05
CA PHE A 115 -4.94 8.65 2.74
C PHE A 115 -3.91 7.75 3.42
N CYS A 116 -2.64 8.16 3.45
CA CYS A 116 -1.59 7.44 4.18
C CYS A 116 -1.81 7.38 5.71
N ARG A 117 -2.69 8.23 6.27
CA ARG A 117 -3.02 8.18 7.71
C ARG A 117 -4.10 7.16 8.05
N ILE A 118 -4.93 6.80 7.08
CA ILE A 118 -5.99 5.82 7.26
C ILE A 118 -5.35 4.47 7.55
N THR A 119 -5.80 3.83 8.62
CA THR A 119 -5.23 2.54 9.03
C THR A 119 -5.71 1.40 8.15
N PRO A 120 -4.92 0.32 8.03
CA PRO A 120 -5.37 -0.91 7.39
C PRO A 120 -6.67 -1.44 8.00
N GLN A 121 -6.85 -1.30 9.32
CA GLN A 121 -8.06 -1.71 10.02
C GLN A 121 -9.29 -0.92 9.55
N THR A 122 -9.20 0.42 9.51
CA THR A 122 -10.30 1.26 9.01
C THR A 122 -10.60 0.99 7.54
N LEU A 123 -9.57 0.78 6.71
CA LEU A 123 -9.77 0.40 5.29
C LEU A 123 -10.49 -0.95 5.15
N GLN A 124 -10.14 -1.93 5.97
CA GLN A 124 -10.82 -3.22 5.98
C GLN A 124 -12.28 -3.07 6.38
N GLU A 125 -12.57 -2.23 7.38
CA GLU A 125 -13.95 -1.98 7.82
C GLU A 125 -14.77 -1.23 6.76
N ILE A 126 -14.18 -0.23 6.09
CA ILE A 126 -14.77 0.43 4.92
C ILE A 126 -15.15 -0.62 3.86
N ASN A 127 -14.21 -1.47 3.49
CA ASN A 127 -14.46 -2.53 2.50
C ASN A 127 -15.56 -3.49 2.96
N GLN A 128 -15.55 -3.89 4.23
CA GLN A 128 -16.54 -4.81 4.77
C GLN A 128 -17.95 -4.19 4.77
N LYS A 129 -18.07 -2.91 5.09
CA LYS A 129 -19.34 -2.17 4.98
C LYS A 129 -19.84 -2.08 3.55
N VAL A 130 -18.95 -1.83 2.59
CA VAL A 130 -19.30 -1.81 1.17
C VAL A 130 -19.78 -3.18 0.70
N ILE A 131 -19.09 -4.26 1.09
CA ILE A 131 -19.49 -5.63 0.76
C ILE A 131 -20.84 -5.95 1.39
N GLN A 132 -21.04 -5.61 2.68
CA GLN A 132 -22.29 -5.86 3.37
C GLN A 132 -23.46 -5.15 2.67
N ALA A 133 -23.27 -3.90 2.25
CA ALA A 133 -24.26 -3.15 1.50
C ALA A 133 -24.54 -3.75 0.11
N ALA A 134 -23.50 -4.25 -0.59
CA ALA A 134 -23.66 -4.92 -1.87
C ALA A 134 -24.48 -6.22 -1.73
N VAL A 135 -24.29 -6.96 -0.63
CA VAL A 135 -25.09 -8.15 -0.30
C VAL A 135 -26.53 -7.77 0.05
N GLU A 136 -26.75 -6.72 0.85
CA GLU A 136 -28.10 -6.24 1.22
C GLU A 136 -28.89 -5.72 0.01
N LEU A 137 -28.20 -5.22 -1.02
CA LEU A 137 -28.78 -4.78 -2.30
C LEU A 137 -28.92 -5.90 -3.33
N ASP A 138 -28.63 -7.16 -2.96
CA ASP A 138 -28.67 -8.36 -3.82
C ASP A 138 -27.78 -8.25 -5.08
N LEU A 139 -26.72 -7.41 -5.00
CA LEU A 139 -25.77 -7.18 -6.09
C LEU A 139 -24.67 -8.26 -6.13
N GLU A 140 -24.33 -8.86 -4.98
CA GLU A 140 -23.38 -9.97 -4.87
C GLU A 140 -23.73 -10.93 -3.73
N ASP A 141 -23.46 -12.23 -3.90
CA ASP A 141 -23.74 -13.30 -2.93
C ASP A 141 -22.72 -13.37 -1.77
N GLY A 142 -21.79 -12.41 -1.69
CA GLY A 142 -20.74 -12.30 -0.64
C GLY A 142 -19.67 -13.40 -0.62
N LYS A 143 -19.82 -14.46 -1.44
CA LYS A 143 -18.95 -15.66 -1.45
C LYS A 143 -17.66 -15.49 -2.25
N THR A 144 -17.57 -14.50 -3.14
CA THR A 144 -16.43 -14.36 -4.06
C THR A 144 -16.00 -12.90 -4.13
N LEU A 145 -15.02 -12.50 -3.32
CA LEU A 145 -14.45 -11.17 -3.36
C LEU A 145 -13.31 -11.14 -4.39
N ARG A 146 -13.52 -10.51 -5.55
CA ARG A 146 -12.43 -10.27 -6.50
C ARG A 146 -11.60 -9.07 -6.01
N VAL A 147 -10.60 -9.35 -5.20
CA VAL A 147 -9.64 -8.34 -4.73
C VAL A 147 -8.58 -8.14 -5.81
N ASP A 148 -8.71 -7.11 -6.62
CA ASP A 148 -7.57 -6.62 -7.41
C ASP A 148 -6.59 -5.97 -6.43
N THR A 149 -5.60 -6.76 -5.98
CA THR A 149 -4.46 -6.24 -5.23
C THR A 149 -3.69 -5.28 -6.13
N THR A 150 -3.87 -3.97 -5.94
CA THR A 150 -2.96 -2.99 -6.53
C THR A 150 -1.59 -3.23 -5.92
N VAL A 151 -0.67 -3.79 -6.70
CA VAL A 151 0.73 -3.97 -6.33
C VAL A 151 1.26 -2.57 -6.02
N VAL A 152 1.46 -2.25 -4.75
CA VAL A 152 2.24 -1.07 -4.37
C VAL A 152 3.64 -1.34 -4.92
N GLU A 153 4.21 -0.39 -5.66
CA GLU A 153 5.64 -0.41 -6.00
C GLU A 153 6.42 -0.47 -4.68
N THR A 154 6.69 -1.71 -4.24
CA THR A 154 7.70 -1.97 -3.25
C THR A 154 9.01 -1.53 -3.91
N ASN A 155 10.05 -1.19 -3.14
CA ASN A 155 11.43 -1.02 -3.66
C ASN A 155 12.02 -2.32 -4.28
N VAL A 156 11.17 -3.23 -4.72
CA VAL A 156 11.44 -4.42 -5.49
C VAL A 156 11.56 -3.97 -6.94
N HIS A 157 12.80 -3.96 -7.42
CA HIS A 157 13.08 -3.82 -8.85
C HIS A 157 12.31 -4.90 -9.61
N TYR A 158 11.89 -4.63 -10.86
CA TYR A 158 11.20 -5.61 -11.71
C TYR A 158 11.92 -6.96 -11.62
N PRO A 159 11.26 -8.02 -11.10
CA PRO A 159 11.96 -9.25 -10.76
C PRO A 159 12.42 -9.93 -12.05
N THR A 160 13.73 -10.02 -12.22
CA THR A 160 14.32 -11.01 -13.12
C THR A 160 14.68 -12.21 -12.28
N ASP A 161 14.67 -13.41 -12.86
CA ASP A 161 15.08 -14.62 -12.13
C ASP A 161 16.48 -14.45 -11.50
N ALA A 162 17.36 -13.68 -12.14
CA ALA A 162 18.68 -13.34 -11.62
C ALA A 162 18.64 -12.41 -10.38
N SER A 163 17.74 -11.43 -10.33
CA SER A 163 17.60 -10.54 -9.17
C SER A 163 17.01 -11.29 -7.96
N LEU A 164 16.04 -12.18 -8.19
CA LEU A 164 15.49 -13.06 -7.15
C LEU A 164 16.55 -13.98 -6.54
N LEU A 165 17.39 -14.61 -7.37
CA LEU A 165 18.48 -15.47 -6.88
C LEU A 165 19.50 -14.70 -6.04
N TRP A 166 19.82 -13.46 -6.42
CA TRP A 166 20.69 -12.59 -5.62
C TRP A 166 20.05 -12.20 -4.28
N ASP A 167 18.75 -11.88 -4.28
CA ASP A 167 18.02 -11.54 -3.07
C ASP A 167 17.94 -12.71 -2.09
N CYS A 168 17.76 -13.95 -2.58
CA CYS A 168 17.87 -15.16 -1.75
C CYS A 168 19.25 -15.26 -1.07
N VAL A 169 20.34 -15.14 -1.84
CA VAL A 169 21.71 -15.20 -1.30
C VAL A 169 21.96 -14.11 -0.27
N ARG A 170 21.53 -12.87 -0.56
CA ARG A 170 21.68 -11.72 0.34
C ARG A 170 20.91 -11.93 1.64
N THR A 171 19.67 -12.41 1.57
CA THR A 171 18.81 -12.61 2.73
C THR A 171 19.34 -13.72 3.64
N ILE A 172 19.71 -14.87 3.06
CA ILE A 172 20.28 -16.00 3.81
C ILE A 172 21.60 -15.59 4.48
N THR A 173 22.48 -14.90 3.75
CA THR A 173 23.77 -14.44 4.31
C THR A 173 23.55 -13.51 5.49
N ARG A 174 22.64 -12.53 5.37
CA ARG A 174 22.32 -11.60 6.46
C ARG A 174 21.78 -12.33 7.69
N LEU A 175 20.85 -13.28 7.51
CA LEU A 175 20.30 -14.04 8.64
C LEU A 175 21.38 -14.87 9.35
N ILE A 176 22.35 -15.42 8.60
CA ILE A 176 23.47 -16.16 9.20
C ILE A 176 24.44 -15.22 9.91
N GLU A 177 24.67 -14.02 9.39
CA GLU A 177 25.46 -12.99 10.08
C GLU A 177 24.77 -12.57 11.40
N ASP A 178 23.45 -12.33 11.38
CA ASP A 178 22.66 -12.05 12.59
C ASP A 178 22.78 -13.22 13.61
N LEU A 179 22.66 -14.47 13.15
CA LEU A 179 22.85 -15.67 13.97
C LEU A 179 24.28 -15.81 14.53
N HIS A 180 25.29 -15.44 13.73
CA HIS A 180 26.69 -15.49 14.15
C HIS A 180 26.96 -14.53 15.30
N GLU A 181 26.32 -13.36 15.33
CA GLU A 181 26.43 -12.39 16.43
C GLU A 181 25.71 -12.87 17.70
N MET A 182 24.61 -13.61 17.56
CA MET A 182 23.84 -14.12 18.70
C MET A 182 24.45 -15.34 19.39
N LEU A 183 25.28 -16.12 18.69
CA LEU A 183 25.85 -17.37 19.20
C LEU A 183 27.21 -17.14 19.88
N PRO A 184 27.46 -17.71 21.08
CA PRO A 184 28.72 -17.51 21.83
C PRO A 184 29.99 -17.93 21.08
N GLN A 185 29.89 -18.88 20.13
CA GLN A 185 30.99 -19.34 19.29
C GLN A 185 30.84 -18.95 17.82
N GLY A 186 29.80 -18.18 17.49
CA GLY A 186 29.40 -17.84 16.13
C GLY A 186 28.99 -19.05 15.27
N VAL A 187 28.53 -18.77 14.06
CA VAL A 187 28.34 -19.76 13.00
C VAL A 187 29.68 -20.02 12.30
N LYS A 188 30.22 -21.25 12.40
CA LYS A 188 31.48 -21.65 11.75
C LYS A 188 31.22 -22.16 10.33
N GLY A 189 32.16 -21.92 9.41
CA GLY A 189 32.16 -22.54 8.08
C GLY A 189 31.23 -21.93 7.02
N PHE A 190 30.55 -20.81 7.30
CA PHE A 190 29.76 -20.07 6.31
C PHE A 190 30.62 -19.04 5.57
N THR A 191 30.58 -19.04 4.23
CA THR A 191 31.32 -18.08 3.39
C THR A 191 30.36 -17.09 2.77
N ASN A 192 30.60 -15.78 2.98
CA ASN A 192 29.79 -14.74 2.35
C ASN A 192 30.02 -14.70 0.83
N ARG A 193 28.99 -15.10 0.07
CA ARG A 193 29.01 -15.14 -1.42
C ARG A 193 28.22 -14.00 -2.06
N THR A 194 27.74 -13.03 -1.29
CA THR A 194 26.87 -11.93 -1.78
C THR A 194 27.50 -11.14 -2.93
N ARG A 195 28.81 -10.85 -2.86
CA ARG A 195 29.55 -10.17 -3.93
C ARG A 195 29.59 -10.97 -5.23
N SER A 196 29.76 -12.29 -5.12
CA SER A 196 29.81 -13.18 -6.28
C SER A 196 28.44 -13.28 -6.94
N ALA A 197 27.38 -13.51 -6.15
CA ALA A 197 26.01 -13.54 -6.66
C ALA A 197 25.61 -12.20 -7.31
N ARG A 198 25.93 -11.07 -6.67
CA ARG A 198 25.65 -9.72 -7.20
C ARG A 198 26.32 -9.51 -8.55
N ARG A 199 27.59 -9.89 -8.69
CA ARG A 199 28.33 -9.74 -9.94
C ARG A 199 27.69 -10.56 -11.06
N ARG A 200 27.31 -11.82 -10.80
CA ARG A 200 26.66 -12.68 -11.82
C ARG A 200 25.29 -12.17 -12.22
N MET A 201 24.49 -11.71 -11.26
CA MET A 201 23.22 -11.06 -11.55
C MET A 201 23.40 -9.83 -12.45
N GLN A 202 24.35 -8.93 -12.13
CA GLN A 202 24.62 -7.74 -12.94
C GLN A 202 25.12 -8.08 -14.36
N GLU A 203 25.94 -9.13 -14.51
CA GLU A 203 26.38 -9.62 -15.81
C GLU A 203 25.22 -10.13 -16.68
N ILE A 204 24.17 -10.71 -16.07
CA ILE A 204 22.96 -11.18 -16.76
C ILE A 204 22.04 -10.00 -17.11
N GLU A 205 21.86 -9.04 -16.21
CA GLU A 205 20.98 -7.89 -16.42
C GLU A 205 21.50 -6.96 -17.52
N ARG A 206 22.82 -6.73 -17.55
CA ARG A 206 23.47 -5.81 -18.51
C ARG A 206 23.74 -6.44 -19.88
N MET A 207 23.35 -7.69 -20.08
CA MET A 207 23.66 -8.45 -21.29
C MET A 207 22.84 -7.95 -22.49
N THR A 208 23.53 -7.71 -23.61
CA THR A 208 22.90 -7.32 -24.88
C THR A 208 22.15 -8.49 -25.53
N PRO A 209 21.19 -8.25 -26.44
CA PRO A 209 20.46 -9.32 -27.13
C PRO A 209 21.37 -10.33 -27.86
N GLN A 210 22.48 -9.88 -28.44
CA GLN A 210 23.44 -10.74 -29.15
C GLN A 210 24.21 -11.65 -28.17
N GLU A 211 24.61 -11.12 -27.01
CA GLU A 211 25.32 -11.91 -25.99
C GLU A 211 24.40 -12.94 -25.31
N ARG A 212 23.09 -12.64 -25.17
CA ARG A 212 22.11 -13.54 -24.54
C ARG A 212 22.03 -14.91 -25.21
N VAL A 213 22.15 -14.94 -26.53
CA VAL A 213 22.07 -16.18 -27.33
C VAL A 213 23.12 -17.21 -26.88
N HIS A 214 24.31 -16.78 -26.45
CA HIS A 214 25.42 -17.68 -26.15
C HIS A 214 25.83 -17.69 -24.66
N GLN A 215 25.62 -16.59 -23.93
CA GLN A 215 26.18 -16.41 -22.60
C GLN A 215 25.15 -16.48 -21.46
N GLN A 216 23.85 -16.40 -21.76
CA GLN A 216 22.81 -16.34 -20.72
C GLN A 216 22.76 -17.62 -19.89
N VAL A 217 22.63 -18.78 -20.54
CA VAL A 217 22.52 -20.09 -19.88
C VAL A 217 23.72 -20.39 -18.97
N PRO A 218 24.99 -20.28 -19.41
CA PRO A 218 26.13 -20.56 -18.53
C PRO A 218 26.19 -19.61 -17.32
N LYS A 219 25.91 -18.31 -17.48
CA LYS A 219 25.91 -17.37 -16.34
C LYS A 219 24.77 -17.62 -15.36
N TYR A 220 23.60 -18.03 -15.85
CA TYR A 220 22.51 -18.46 -14.97
C TYR A 220 22.87 -19.73 -14.18
N ARG A 221 23.54 -20.72 -14.81
CA ARG A 221 24.01 -21.92 -14.11
C ARG A 221 25.04 -21.60 -13.02
N GLU A 222 25.94 -20.66 -13.28
CA GLU A 222 26.90 -20.19 -12.28
C GLU A 222 26.19 -19.52 -11.09
N LEU A 223 25.21 -18.65 -11.34
CA LEU A 223 24.42 -18.01 -10.29
C LEU A 223 23.62 -19.04 -9.47
N LEU A 224 22.97 -19.99 -10.14
CA LEU A 224 22.26 -21.10 -9.48
C LEU A 224 23.20 -21.94 -8.61
N SER A 225 24.40 -22.24 -9.08
CA SER A 225 25.40 -22.97 -8.29
C SER A 225 25.80 -22.20 -7.03
N ILE A 226 26.01 -20.89 -7.13
CA ILE A 226 26.29 -20.04 -5.96
C ILE A 226 25.12 -20.07 -4.97
N THR A 227 23.89 -19.90 -5.46
CA THR A 227 22.69 -19.93 -4.61
C THR A 227 22.52 -21.28 -3.91
N GLN A 228 22.70 -22.39 -4.64
CA GLN A 228 22.63 -23.74 -4.07
C GLN A 228 23.69 -23.96 -2.98
N GLN A 229 24.94 -23.51 -3.20
CA GLN A 229 26.00 -23.61 -2.20
C GLN A 229 25.66 -22.83 -0.92
N VAL A 230 25.08 -21.64 -1.06
CA VAL A 230 24.67 -20.81 0.07
C VAL A 230 23.53 -21.49 0.86
N VAL A 231 22.52 -22.01 0.17
CA VAL A 231 21.40 -22.73 0.81
C VAL A 231 21.91 -23.98 1.53
N GLN A 232 22.73 -24.80 0.88
CA GLN A 232 23.28 -26.02 1.51
C GLN A 232 24.12 -25.72 2.75
N LYS A 233 24.95 -24.67 2.70
CA LYS A 233 25.75 -24.24 3.85
C LYS A 233 24.89 -23.67 4.98
N ALA A 234 23.83 -22.95 4.64
CA ALA A 234 22.85 -22.45 5.61
C ALA A 234 22.13 -23.58 6.34
N SER A 235 21.60 -24.56 5.59
CA SER A 235 20.94 -25.73 6.18
C SER A 235 21.89 -26.57 7.03
N GLY A 236 23.14 -26.74 6.59
CA GLY A 236 24.15 -27.44 7.40
C GLY A 236 24.46 -26.71 8.72
N ALA A 237 24.53 -25.38 8.71
CA ALA A 237 24.71 -24.58 9.92
C ALA A 237 23.51 -24.70 10.88
N GLU A 238 22.30 -24.72 10.35
CA GLU A 238 21.07 -24.93 11.13
C GLU A 238 21.07 -26.31 11.84
N GLU A 239 21.44 -27.38 11.12
CA GLU A 239 21.55 -28.72 11.70
C GLU A 239 22.61 -28.83 12.80
N GLU A 240 23.77 -28.18 12.64
CA GLU A 240 24.83 -28.17 13.66
C GLU A 240 24.39 -27.44 14.94
N ILE A 241 23.66 -26.34 14.80
CA ILE A 241 23.10 -25.59 15.93
C ILE A 241 22.05 -26.45 16.66
N GLN A 242 21.18 -27.14 15.93
CA GLN A 242 20.15 -28.00 16.51
C GLN A 242 20.75 -29.20 17.27
N LYS A 243 21.83 -29.79 16.77
CA LYS A 243 22.57 -30.88 17.45
C LYS A 243 23.34 -30.38 18.68
N GLY A 244 23.92 -29.17 18.61
CA GLY A 244 24.58 -28.53 19.75
C GLY A 244 23.63 -28.20 20.90
N GLY A 245 22.39 -27.80 20.60
CA GLY A 245 21.36 -27.50 21.60
C GLY A 245 20.82 -28.71 22.37
N GLN A 246 20.94 -29.93 21.84
CA GLN A 246 20.47 -31.16 22.51
C GLN A 246 21.50 -31.79 23.46
N SER A 247 22.76 -31.34 23.43
CA SER A 247 23.85 -31.90 24.25
C SER A 247 24.17 -31.06 25.50
N HIS A 248 23.46 -29.94 25.71
CA HIS A 248 23.58 -29.06 26.88
C HIS A 248 22.25 -28.92 27.65
N GLY A 249 21.31 -29.87 27.46
CA GLY A 249 20.07 -30.00 28.23
C GLY A 249 20.19 -31.02 29.35
#